data_AF-A0A2K3MHD6-F1
#
_entry.id   AF-A0A2K3MHD6-F1
#
_cell.length_a   1.000
_cell.length_b   1.000
_cell.length_c   1.000
_cell.angle_alpha   90.00
_cell.angle_beta   90.00
_cell.angle_gamma   90.00
#
_symmetry.space_group_name_H-M   'P 1'
#
loop_
_entity.id
_entity.type
_entity.pdbx_description
1 polymer ?
#
loop_
_entity_poly.entity_id
_entity_poly.type
_entity_poly.pdbx_seq_one_letter_code
_entity_poly.pdbx_strand_id
1 'polypeptide(L)'
;MAKSSKRSIANGTNKSNNKNTGKKNKKNKMGPEGVAMKSKAPKVNDNPFETISSKRKFDIMGQKRKGDTKRLGLARSIAIEKRKKRLFKEYEQSNKNSEFIDRRIGENDEGLDDFGKAILRSQRERQ
;
A
#
# COMPACT_ATOMS: atom_id res chain seq x y z
N MET A 1 -2.06 -27.23 -14.95
CA MET A 1 -0.65 -26.90 -14.63
C MET A 1 -0.30 -25.54 -15.23
N ALA A 2 0.05 -24.54 -14.43
CA ALA A 2 1.00 -23.47 -14.75
C ALA A 2 1.15 -22.55 -13.53
N LYS A 3 2.40 -22.29 -13.14
CA LYS A 3 2.86 -21.74 -11.87
C LYS A 3 2.77 -20.20 -11.84
N SER A 4 2.46 -19.65 -10.67
CA SER A 4 2.60 -18.23 -10.33
C SER A 4 4.07 -17.83 -10.27
N SER A 5 4.43 -16.69 -10.89
CA SER A 5 5.76 -16.09 -10.76
C SER A 5 5.77 -14.99 -9.68
N LYS A 6 6.84 -15.03 -8.88
CA LYS A 6 7.08 -14.25 -7.66
C LYS A 6 7.31 -12.76 -7.97
N ARG A 7 6.78 -11.91 -7.09
CA ARG A 7 7.23 -10.53 -6.88
C ARG A 7 8.59 -10.56 -6.18
N SER A 8 9.59 -9.89 -6.73
CA SER A 8 10.82 -9.53 -6.01
C SER A 8 10.76 -8.05 -5.62
N ILE A 9 10.91 -7.80 -4.33
CA ILE A 9 11.09 -6.48 -3.72
C ILE A 9 12.60 -6.32 -3.55
N ALA A 10 13.21 -5.40 -4.31
CA ALA A 10 14.62 -5.07 -4.19
C ALA A 10 14.77 -3.81 -3.33
N ASN A 11 15.22 -3.98 -2.10
CA ASN A 11 15.84 -2.92 -1.30
C ASN A 11 17.30 -2.79 -1.76
N GLY A 12 17.67 -1.61 -2.28
CA GLY A 12 19.03 -1.29 -2.70
C GLY A 12 19.38 0.15 -2.37
N THR A 13 20.24 0.31 -1.38
CA THR A 13 20.84 1.57 -0.91
C THR A 13 21.71 2.20 -1.99
N ASN A 14 21.38 3.40 -2.47
CA ASN A 14 22.21 4.12 -3.44
C ASN A 14 23.05 5.21 -2.78
N LYS A 15 24.35 4.90 -2.69
CA LYS A 15 25.46 5.74 -2.25
C LYS A 15 25.74 6.80 -3.33
N SER A 16 25.75 8.07 -2.93
CA SER A 16 26.09 9.21 -3.77
C SER A 16 27.56 9.16 -4.19
N ASN A 17 27.85 9.26 -5.50
CA ASN A 17 29.16 9.67 -5.98
C ASN A 17 29.01 10.63 -7.16
N ASN A 18 29.37 11.88 -6.88
CA ASN A 18 29.46 12.99 -7.81
C ASN A 18 30.83 12.93 -8.50
N LYS A 19 30.84 12.90 -9.84
CA LYS A 19 32.00 13.29 -10.66
C LYS A 19 31.53 14.07 -11.87
N ASN A 20 31.74 15.39 -11.80
CA ASN A 20 31.76 16.31 -12.93
C ASN A 20 32.91 15.96 -13.89
N THR A 21 32.61 15.82 -15.19
CA THR A 21 33.53 16.21 -16.27
C THR A 21 32.78 16.41 -17.60
N GLY A 22 32.98 17.58 -18.21
CA GLY A 22 33.12 17.67 -19.68
C GLY A 22 31.87 18.01 -20.50
N LYS A 23 31.70 19.30 -20.82
CA LYS A 23 30.90 19.78 -21.96
C LYS A 23 31.33 19.09 -23.26
N LYS A 24 30.41 18.37 -23.92
CA LYS A 24 30.40 18.19 -25.38
C LYS A 24 28.97 18.26 -25.90
N ASN A 25 28.65 19.40 -26.54
CA ASN A 25 27.47 19.56 -27.37
C ASN A 25 27.54 18.57 -28.53
N LYS A 26 26.58 17.64 -28.63
CA LYS A 26 26.28 16.93 -29.87
C LYS A 26 24.78 16.87 -30.11
N LYS A 27 24.44 17.49 -31.23
CA LYS A 27 23.14 17.74 -31.86
C LYS A 27 22.18 16.55 -31.84
N ASN A 28 20.92 16.86 -31.61
CA ASN A 28 19.69 16.26 -32.15
C ASN A 28 19.76 14.78 -32.54
N LYS A 29 19.29 13.91 -31.63
CA LYS A 29 18.68 12.64 -32.01
C LYS A 29 17.17 12.78 -31.84
N MET A 30 16.51 13.29 -32.87
CA MET A 30 15.09 13.04 -33.08
C MET A 30 14.97 11.59 -33.54
N GLY A 31 14.76 10.67 -32.60
CA GLY A 31 14.48 9.27 -32.87
C GLY A 31 13.33 8.82 -31.95
N PRO A 32 12.43 7.94 -32.40
CA PRO A 32 11.18 7.59 -31.71
C PRO A 32 11.36 6.79 -30.41
N GLU A 33 12.59 6.70 -29.90
CA GLU A 33 12.95 5.87 -28.74
C GLU A 33 13.28 6.71 -27.49
N GLY A 34 13.40 8.04 -27.63
CA GLY A 34 13.54 8.97 -26.50
C GLY A 34 12.21 9.31 -25.80
N VAL A 35 11.09 8.82 -26.32
CA VAL A 35 9.74 8.95 -25.73
C VAL A 35 9.34 7.62 -25.07
N ALA A 36 10.30 6.88 -24.53
CA ALA A 36 10.03 5.69 -23.71
C ALA A 36 9.35 6.12 -22.40
N MET A 37 8.02 6.15 -22.46
CA MET A 37 7.03 6.01 -21.39
C MET A 37 7.58 6.09 -19.95
N LYS A 38 7.67 7.32 -19.42
CA LYS A 38 7.23 7.49 -18.03
C LYS A 38 5.72 7.37 -18.07
N SER A 39 5.21 6.15 -17.92
CA SER A 39 3.81 5.93 -17.58
C SER A 39 3.57 6.65 -16.26
N LYS A 40 3.20 7.93 -16.34
CA LYS A 40 2.73 8.68 -15.19
C LYS A 40 1.65 7.80 -14.59
N ALA A 41 1.78 7.48 -13.30
CA ALA A 41 0.70 6.84 -12.55
C ALA A 41 -0.61 7.54 -12.97
N PRO A 42 -1.67 6.80 -13.30
CA PRO A 42 -2.89 7.39 -13.83
C PRO A 42 -3.24 8.56 -12.94
N LYS A 43 -3.35 9.76 -13.54
CA LYS A 43 -3.65 10.99 -12.81
C LYS A 43 -4.81 10.64 -11.89
N VAL A 44 -4.55 10.69 -10.58
CA VAL A 44 -5.57 10.41 -9.58
C VAL A 44 -6.70 11.36 -9.92
N ASN A 45 -7.81 10.82 -10.43
CA ASN A 45 -8.92 11.55 -11.03
C ASN A 45 -9.00 12.98 -10.50
N ASP A 46 -8.77 13.97 -11.37
CA ASP A 46 -8.69 15.40 -11.04
C ASP A 46 -10.06 15.98 -10.60
N ASN A 47 -10.94 15.13 -10.04
CA ASN A 47 -12.28 15.49 -9.61
C ASN A 47 -12.20 16.32 -8.31
N PRO A 48 -12.59 17.60 -8.33
CA PRO A 48 -12.53 18.46 -7.15
C PRO A 48 -13.49 18.01 -6.04
N PHE A 49 -14.52 17.22 -6.34
CA PHE A 49 -15.50 16.75 -5.35
C PHE A 49 -15.02 15.58 -4.49
N GLU A 50 -13.94 14.90 -4.89
CA GLU A 50 -13.36 13.78 -4.12
C GLU A 50 -12.54 14.25 -2.91
N THR A 51 -12.17 15.53 -2.89
CA THR A 51 -11.29 16.13 -1.90
C THR A 51 -12.01 17.27 -1.18
N ILE A 52 -12.11 17.18 0.14
CA ILE A 52 -12.54 18.32 0.96
C ILE A 52 -11.30 19.09 1.40
N SER A 53 -11.32 20.40 1.16
CA SER A 53 -10.32 21.34 1.63
C SER A 53 -11.00 22.40 2.50
N SER A 54 -10.34 22.80 3.58
CA SER A 54 -10.78 23.93 4.41
C SER A 54 -9.95 25.16 4.11
N LYS A 55 -10.58 26.32 3.90
CA LYS A 55 -9.88 27.59 3.79
C LYS A 55 -9.46 28.08 5.17
N ARG A 56 -8.26 28.64 5.28
CA ARG A 56 -7.76 29.25 6.51
C ARG A 56 -8.30 30.66 6.65
N LYS A 57 -8.45 31.11 7.89
CA LYS A 57 -8.82 32.49 8.18
C LYS A 57 -7.65 33.47 7.97
N PHE A 58 -6.44 33.05 8.32
CA PHE A 58 -5.21 33.85 8.17
C PHE A 58 -4.12 33.02 7.51
N ASP A 59 -3.37 33.65 6.60
CA ASP A 59 -2.17 33.06 6.02
C ASP A 59 -0.96 33.33 6.91
N ILE A 60 -0.10 32.32 7.08
CA ILE A 60 1.12 32.44 7.86
C ILE A 60 2.26 32.07 6.92
N MET A 61 3.05 33.08 6.55
CA MET A 61 4.18 32.92 5.65
C MET A 61 5.16 31.84 6.15
N GLY A 62 5.67 31.03 5.22
CA GLY A 62 6.70 30.01 5.49
C GLY A 62 6.19 28.69 6.09
N GLN A 63 4.91 28.54 6.38
CA GLN A 63 4.36 27.32 7.02
C GLN A 63 3.90 26.28 5.98
N LYS A 64 4.70 25.24 5.73
CA LYS A 64 4.28 24.07 4.93
C LYS A 64 3.40 23.12 5.78
N ARG A 65 2.14 22.95 5.39
CA ARG A 65 1.17 22.09 6.11
C ARG A 65 0.88 20.82 5.32
N LYS A 66 0.99 19.68 5.99
CA LYS A 66 0.59 18.36 5.47
C LYS A 66 -0.80 18.05 6.03
N GLY A 67 -1.78 17.80 5.17
CA GLY A 67 -3.11 17.30 5.58
C GLY A 67 -4.29 18.28 5.49
N ASP A 68 -4.11 19.47 4.91
CA ASP A 68 -5.21 20.43 4.69
C ASP A 68 -6.27 19.91 3.69
N THR A 69 -5.88 18.95 2.85
CA THR A 69 -6.75 18.26 1.91
C THR A 69 -7.00 16.83 2.37
N LYS A 70 -8.30 16.49 2.55
CA LYS A 70 -8.72 15.13 2.89
C LYS A 70 -9.49 14.52 1.72
N ARG A 71 -9.07 13.36 1.25
CA ARG A 71 -9.78 12.61 0.21
C ARG A 71 -10.90 11.78 0.82
N LEU A 72 -12.09 12.39 0.97
CA LEU A 72 -13.21 11.75 1.68
C LEU A 72 -13.83 10.58 0.92
N GLY A 73 -13.93 10.65 -0.41
CA GLY A 73 -14.52 9.56 -1.20
C GLY A 73 -13.74 8.25 -1.02
N LEU A 74 -12.41 8.32 -1.10
CA LEU A 74 -11.52 7.18 -0.84
C LEU A 74 -11.63 6.68 0.61
N ALA A 75 -11.72 7.57 1.59
CA ALA A 75 -11.88 7.15 2.98
C ALA A 75 -13.21 6.40 3.21
N ARG A 76 -14.30 6.87 2.59
CA ARG A 76 -15.61 6.23 2.65
C ARG A 76 -15.62 4.87 1.95
N SER A 77 -15.02 4.76 0.76
CA SER A 77 -14.95 3.48 0.04
C SER A 77 -14.19 2.42 0.85
N ILE A 78 -13.03 2.78 1.41
CA ILE A 78 -12.26 1.90 2.29
C ILE A 78 -13.09 1.48 3.51
N ALA A 79 -13.84 2.40 4.13
CA ALA A 79 -14.69 2.06 5.26
C ALA A 79 -15.80 1.07 4.89
N ILE A 80 -16.44 1.24 3.72
CA ILE A 80 -17.45 0.31 3.20
C ILE A 80 -16.82 -1.06 2.93
N GLU A 81 -15.66 -1.11 2.29
CA GLU A 81 -14.95 -2.38 2.04
C GLU A 81 -14.58 -3.09 3.35
N LYS A 82 -14.15 -2.35 4.38
CA LYS A 82 -13.88 -2.93 5.71
C LYS A 82 -15.13 -3.55 6.32
N ARG A 83 -16.30 -2.88 6.24
CA ARG A 83 -17.58 -3.45 6.72
C ARG A 83 -18.00 -4.68 5.95
N LYS A 84 -17.88 -4.66 4.62
CA LYS A 84 -18.14 -5.83 3.75
C LYS A 84 -17.24 -7.03 4.07
N LYS A 85 -16.01 -6.78 4.53
CA LYS A 85 -15.08 -7.86 4.91
C LYS A 85 -15.32 -8.43 6.30
N ARG A 86 -15.92 -7.66 7.22
CA ARG A 86 -16.15 -8.06 8.63
C ARG A 86 -17.62 -8.25 8.93
N LEU A 87 -18.34 -7.16 9.24
CA LEU A 87 -19.75 -7.17 9.63
C LEU A 87 -20.65 -7.96 8.67
N PHE A 88 -20.41 -7.84 7.36
CA PHE A 88 -21.22 -8.58 6.39
C PHE A 88 -20.99 -10.10 6.49
N LYS A 89 -19.75 -10.53 6.69
CA LYS A 89 -19.44 -11.95 6.91
C LYS A 89 -19.99 -12.44 8.25
N GLU A 90 -19.89 -11.64 9.30
CA GLU A 90 -20.44 -11.94 10.61
C GLU A 90 -21.97 -12.11 10.53
N TYR A 91 -22.66 -11.24 9.78
CA TYR A 91 -24.09 -11.35 9.51
C TYR A 91 -24.46 -12.61 8.70
N GLU A 92 -23.69 -12.96 7.68
CA GLU A 92 -23.90 -14.21 6.94
C GLU A 92 -23.68 -15.46 7.83
N GLN A 93 -22.80 -15.36 8.82
CA GLN A 93 -22.46 -16.43 9.74
C GLN A 93 -23.44 -16.53 10.92
N SER A 94 -24.07 -15.42 11.35
CA SER A 94 -25.00 -15.43 12.49
C SER A 94 -26.23 -16.31 12.27
N ASN A 95 -26.61 -16.53 11.01
CA ASN A 95 -27.70 -17.44 10.64
C ASN A 95 -27.26 -18.90 10.50
N LYS A 96 -26.00 -19.23 10.79
CA LYS A 96 -25.43 -20.57 10.66
C LYS A 96 -25.01 -21.09 12.03
N ASN A 97 -25.25 -22.38 12.26
CA ASN A 97 -24.99 -23.02 13.54
C ASN A 97 -23.60 -23.68 13.59
N SER A 98 -22.90 -23.81 12.46
CA SER A 98 -21.58 -24.42 12.36
C SER A 98 -20.53 -23.45 11.82
N GLU A 99 -19.36 -23.47 12.45
CA GLU A 99 -18.19 -22.68 12.06
C GLU A 99 -17.00 -23.60 11.80
N PHE A 100 -16.28 -23.36 10.70
CA PHE A 100 -15.06 -24.09 10.39
C PHE A 100 -13.87 -23.39 11.04
N ILE A 101 -13.19 -24.08 11.96
CA ILE A 101 -12.03 -23.57 12.67
C ILE A 101 -10.77 -24.23 12.09
N ASP A 102 -9.89 -23.44 11.49
CA ASP A 102 -8.61 -23.92 10.93
C ASP A 102 -7.51 -23.96 12.00
N ARG A 103 -7.29 -25.15 12.57
CA ARG A 103 -6.27 -25.39 13.62
C ARG A 103 -4.88 -25.70 13.09
N ARG A 104 -4.64 -25.65 11.78
CA ARG A 104 -3.33 -26.06 11.20
C ARG A 104 -2.18 -25.13 11.58
N ILE A 105 -2.49 -23.88 11.93
CA ILE A 105 -1.49 -22.84 12.19
C ILE A 105 -1.15 -22.74 13.69
N GLY A 106 -1.98 -23.30 14.59
CA GLY A 106 -1.72 -23.49 16.03
C GLY A 106 -1.47 -22.23 16.89
N GLU A 107 -1.10 -21.10 16.29
CA GLU A 107 -0.81 -19.84 16.98
C GLU A 107 -2.06 -19.18 17.59
N ASN A 108 -3.21 -19.36 16.93
CA ASN A 108 -4.49 -18.77 17.36
C ASN A 108 -5.33 -19.73 18.22
N ASP A 109 -4.81 -20.90 18.58
CA ASP A 109 -5.53 -21.82 19.46
C ASP A 109 -5.52 -21.26 20.90
N GLU A 110 -6.70 -20.99 21.46
CA GLU A 110 -6.87 -20.46 22.81
C GLU A 110 -6.39 -21.44 23.91
N GLY A 111 -6.37 -22.74 23.60
CA GLY A 111 -5.90 -23.79 24.52
C GLY A 111 -4.37 -23.93 24.62
N LEU A 112 -3.60 -23.17 23.84
CA LEU A 112 -2.14 -23.23 23.87
C LEU A 112 -1.56 -22.15 24.81
N ASP A 113 -0.63 -22.54 25.68
CA ASP A 113 0.11 -21.60 26.53
C ASP A 113 0.95 -20.62 25.68
N ASP A 114 1.19 -19.43 26.22
CA ASP A 114 1.89 -18.34 25.51
C ASP A 114 3.29 -18.76 25.05
N PHE A 115 3.96 -19.60 25.84
CA PHE A 115 5.24 -20.20 25.48
C PHE A 115 5.12 -21.17 24.29
N GLY A 116 4.08 -22.00 24.26
CA GLY A 116 3.80 -22.90 23.14
C GLY A 116 3.52 -22.14 21.84
N LYS A 117 2.79 -21.02 21.93
CA LYS A 117 2.54 -20.12 20.78
C LYS A 117 3.84 -19.52 20.25
N ALA A 118 4.73 -19.08 21.14
CA ALA A 118 6.04 -18.54 20.75
C ALA A 118 6.92 -19.57 20.04
N ILE A 119 6.91 -20.83 20.46
CA ILE A 119 7.63 -21.92 19.79
C ILE A 119 7.09 -22.14 18.38
N LEU A 120 5.77 -22.27 18.21
CA LEU A 120 5.16 -22.49 16.89
C LEU A 120 5.43 -21.34 15.92
N ARG A 121 5.33 -20.09 16.40
CA ARG A 121 5.73 -18.91 15.61
C ARG A 121 7.18 -19.00 15.17
N SER A 122 8.07 -19.35 16.10
CA SER A 122 9.50 -19.44 15.84
C SER A 122 9.89 -20.57 14.88
N GLN A 123 9.19 -21.71 14.91
CA GLN A 123 9.40 -22.80 13.94
C GLN A 123 8.96 -22.38 12.54
N ARG A 124 7.85 -21.65 12.43
CA ARG A 124 7.33 -21.14 11.15
C ARG A 124 8.23 -20.08 10.52
N GLU A 125 8.79 -19.16 11.31
CA GLU A 125 9.70 -18.12 10.81
C GLU A 125 11.02 -18.68 10.27
N ARG A 126 11.40 -19.89 10.68
CA ARG A 126 12.63 -20.58 10.25
C ARG A 126 12.47 -21.46 9.01
N GLN A 127 11.24 -21.69 8.53
CA GLN A 127 10.95 -22.39 7.27
C GLN A 127 10.88 -21.40 6.10
#